data_AF-A0A1B0ZLY0-F1
#
_entry.id   AF-A0A1B0ZLY0-F1
#
_cell.length_a   1.000
_cell.length_b   1.000
_cell.length_c   1.000
_cell.angle_alpha   90.00
_cell.angle_beta   90.00
_cell.angle_gamma   90.00
#
_symmetry.space_group_name_H-M   'P 1'
#
loop_
_entity.id
_entity.type
_entity.pdbx_description
1 polymer ?
#
loop_
_entity_poly.entity_id
_entity_poly.type
_entity_poly.pdbx_seq_one_letter_code
_entity_poly.pdbx_strand_id
1 'polypeptide(L)'
;MKHFLAGMAACIVVALSPLLVLASNKNLSPGTPILVVSAPWGPDAPDVIAGSGLQEISPERAPFGALTVLEDLADARRLKENGAWFVVDGTVIAQICAE
;
A
#
# COMPACT_ATOMS: atom_id res chain seq x y z
N MET A 1 -15.01 13.03 -31.48
CA MET A 1 -13.87 13.32 -30.58
C MET A 1 -14.28 13.66 -29.15
N LYS A 2 -15.20 14.62 -28.92
CA LYS A 2 -15.58 15.07 -27.57
C LYS A 2 -16.20 13.97 -26.67
N HIS A 3 -17.06 13.13 -27.23
CA HIS A 3 -17.65 11.97 -26.51
C HIS A 3 -16.64 10.84 -26.24
N PHE A 4 -15.66 10.66 -27.13
CA PHE A 4 -14.60 9.67 -26.96
C PHE A 4 -13.64 10.06 -25.84
N LEU A 5 -13.25 11.34 -25.79
CA LEU A 5 -12.45 11.90 -24.68
C LEU A 5 -13.17 11.80 -23.33
N ALA A 6 -14.48 12.07 -23.31
CA ALA A 6 -15.29 11.97 -22.10
C ALA A 6 -15.38 10.52 -21.60
N GLY A 7 -15.57 9.53 -22.49
CA GLY A 7 -15.58 8.12 -22.14
C GLY A 7 -14.24 7.63 -21.59
N MET A 8 -13.13 8.01 -22.24
CA MET A 8 -11.78 7.65 -21.78
C MET A 8 -11.47 8.23 -20.41
N ALA A 9 -11.81 9.50 -20.17
CA ALA A 9 -11.63 10.13 -18.86
C ALA A 9 -12.45 9.42 -17.76
N ALA A 10 -13.69 9.03 -18.05
CA ALA A 10 -14.53 8.31 -17.09
C ALA A 10 -13.92 6.94 -16.71
N CYS A 11 -13.44 6.17 -17.69
CA CYS A 11 -12.78 4.89 -17.42
C CYS A 11 -11.52 5.05 -16.56
N ILE A 12 -10.71 6.08 -16.83
CA ILE A 12 -9.50 6.37 -16.04
C ILE A 12 -9.86 6.71 -14.59
N VAL A 13 -10.88 7.55 -14.38
CA VAL A 13 -11.32 7.92 -13.02
C VAL A 13 -11.79 6.70 -12.25
N VAL A 14 -12.63 5.86 -12.85
CA VAL A 14 -13.13 4.63 -12.21
C VAL A 14 -11.99 3.65 -11.89
N ALA A 15 -11.06 3.46 -12.83
CA ALA A 15 -9.91 2.57 -12.63
C ALA A 15 -8.96 3.07 -11.53
N LEU A 16 -8.81 4.39 -11.37
CA LEU A 16 -7.93 5.00 -10.37
C LEU A 16 -8.60 5.23 -9.00
N SER A 17 -9.92 5.11 -8.90
CA SER A 17 -10.64 5.42 -7.64
C SER A 17 -10.12 4.62 -6.44
N PRO A 18 -9.88 3.29 -6.56
CA PRO A 18 -9.35 2.51 -5.45
C PRO A 18 -7.96 2.98 -5.00
N LEU A 19 -7.11 3.38 -5.95
CA LEU A 19 -5.77 3.91 -5.66
C LEU A 19 -5.84 5.23 -4.89
N LEU A 20 -6.81 6.10 -5.19
CA LEU A 20 -7.03 7.33 -4.42
C LEU A 20 -7.46 7.05 -2.98
N VAL A 21 -8.33 6.05 -2.77
CA VAL A 21 -8.75 5.64 -1.42
C VAL A 21 -7.55 5.15 -0.61
N LEU A 22 -6.71 4.31 -1.21
CA LEU A 22 -5.48 3.81 -0.58
C LEU A 22 -4.50 4.95 -0.25
N ALA A 23 -4.35 5.92 -1.16
CA ALA A 23 -3.45 7.06 -0.97
C ALA A 23 -3.96 8.09 0.05
N SER A 24 -5.28 8.21 0.24
CA SER A 24 -5.87 9.16 1.19
C SER A 24 -5.86 8.65 2.63
N ASN A 25 -5.52 7.38 2.86
CA ASN A 25 -5.61 6.78 4.18
C ASN A 25 -4.45 7.22 5.06
N LYS A 26 -4.76 8.05 6.06
CA LYS A 26 -3.77 8.72 6.91
C LYS A 26 -3.69 8.17 8.32
N ASN A 27 -4.50 7.18 8.68
CA ASN A 27 -4.59 6.70 10.05
C ASN A 27 -3.54 5.63 10.36
N LEU A 28 -2.28 5.91 10.05
CA LEU A 28 -1.17 5.06 10.47
C LEU A 28 -0.97 5.29 11.98
N SER A 29 -1.12 4.23 12.77
CA SER A 29 -0.92 4.27 14.22
C SER A 29 0.15 3.26 14.63
N PRO A 30 1.08 3.62 15.53
CA PRO A 30 2.00 2.65 16.11
C PRO A 30 1.28 1.43 16.68
N GLY A 31 1.86 0.25 16.53
CA GLY A 31 1.30 -1.02 16.99
C GLY A 31 0.18 -1.58 16.10
N THR A 32 -0.16 -0.91 14.98
CA THR A 32 -1.15 -1.44 14.02
C THR A 32 -0.48 -2.14 12.84
N PRO A 33 -1.07 -3.24 12.32
CA PRO A 33 -0.63 -3.84 11.07
C PRO A 33 -0.78 -2.85 9.91
N ILE A 34 0.20 -2.83 9.03
CA ILE A 34 0.19 -2.05 7.80
C ILE A 34 0.54 -2.93 6.60
N LEU A 35 -0.09 -2.63 5.47
CA LEU A 35 0.26 -3.20 4.19
C LEU A 35 1.31 -2.34 3.49
N VAL A 36 2.47 -2.93 3.24
CA VAL A 36 3.51 -2.37 2.39
C VAL A 36 3.29 -2.90 0.98
N VAL A 37 3.15 -1.99 0.02
CA VAL A 37 2.99 -2.33 -1.39
C VAL A 37 4.24 -1.91 -2.16
N SER A 38 4.90 -2.85 -2.80
CA SER A 38 6.04 -2.58 -3.70
C SER A 38 5.56 -2.24 -5.10
N ALA A 39 6.42 -1.59 -5.87
CA ALA A 39 6.22 -1.49 -7.32
C ALA A 39 6.46 -2.84 -7.98
N PRO A 40 5.90 -3.08 -9.20
CA PRO A 40 6.19 -4.29 -9.96
C PRO A 40 7.62 -4.28 -10.55
N TRP A 41 8.39 -3.23 -10.28
CA TRP A 41 9.83 -3.12 -10.58
C TRP A 41 10.57 -2.73 -9.29
N GLY A 42 11.83 -3.17 -9.15
CA GLY A 42 12.64 -2.88 -7.97
C GLY A 42 12.49 -3.91 -6.85
N PRO A 43 12.81 -3.55 -5.60
CA PRO A 43 12.72 -4.46 -4.46
C PRO A 43 11.26 -4.88 -4.18
N ASP A 44 11.08 -6.11 -3.75
CA ASP A 44 9.76 -6.59 -3.34
C ASP A 44 9.38 -6.09 -1.93
N ALA A 45 8.10 -6.23 -1.56
CA ALA A 45 7.62 -5.68 -0.29
C ALA A 45 8.35 -6.25 0.96
N PRO A 46 8.67 -7.56 1.05
CA PRO A 46 9.52 -8.11 2.10
C PRO A 46 10.91 -7.48 2.17
N ASP A 47 11.58 -7.28 1.03
CA ASP A 47 12.90 -6.65 0.98
C ASP A 47 12.85 -5.19 1.47
N VAL A 48 11.79 -4.46 1.10
CA VAL A 48 11.55 -3.09 1.59
C VAL A 48 11.35 -3.05 3.11
N ILE A 49 10.59 -4.01 3.66
CA ILE A 49 10.36 -4.14 5.11
C ILE A 49 11.68 -4.42 5.83
N ALA A 50 12.44 -5.42 5.37
CA ALA A 50 13.72 -5.80 5.97
C ALA A 50 14.75 -4.66 5.88
N GLY A 51 14.84 -3.97 4.74
CA GLY A 51 15.70 -2.80 4.56
C GLY A 51 15.33 -1.61 5.43
N SER A 52 14.09 -1.58 5.94
CA SER A 52 13.60 -0.56 6.88
C SER A 52 13.85 -0.92 8.34
N GLY A 53 14.46 -2.08 8.62
CA GLY A 53 14.69 -2.58 9.97
C GLY A 53 13.44 -3.15 10.65
N LEU A 54 12.39 -3.43 9.87
CA LEU A 54 11.11 -3.94 10.34
C LEU A 54 10.97 -5.44 10.07
N GLN A 55 9.99 -6.06 10.71
CA GLN A 55 9.72 -7.49 10.57
C GLN A 55 8.39 -7.75 9.87
N GLU A 56 8.44 -8.57 8.82
CA GLU A 56 7.25 -9.05 8.13
C GLU A 56 6.41 -9.94 9.06
N ILE A 57 5.08 -9.74 9.04
CA ILE A 57 4.10 -10.52 9.82
C ILE A 57 3.09 -11.28 8.93
N SER A 58 3.26 -11.24 7.61
CA SER A 58 2.39 -11.90 6.65
C SER A 58 2.58 -13.43 6.63
N PRO A 59 1.56 -14.25 6.96
CA PRO A 59 1.62 -15.69 6.74
C PRO A 59 1.45 -16.04 5.24
N GLU A 60 0.67 -15.23 4.52
CA GLU A 60 0.45 -15.33 3.08
C GLU A 60 0.81 -14.01 2.41
N ARG A 61 1.46 -14.08 1.25
CA ARG A 61 1.99 -12.91 0.53
C ARG A 61 1.18 -12.63 -0.73
N ALA A 62 0.80 -11.38 -0.91
CA ALA A 62 0.32 -10.91 -2.21
C ALA A 62 1.52 -10.66 -3.14
N PRO A 63 1.36 -10.74 -4.48
CA PRO A 63 2.48 -10.56 -5.42
C PRO A 63 3.27 -9.27 -5.24
N PHE A 64 2.63 -8.22 -4.73
CA PHE A 64 3.24 -6.90 -4.50
C PHE A 64 3.10 -6.42 -3.05
N GLY A 65 2.63 -7.29 -2.15
CA GLY A 65 2.15 -6.85 -0.83
C GLY A 65 2.64 -7.75 0.30
N ALA A 66 3.15 -7.12 1.35
CA ALA A 66 3.52 -7.77 2.60
C ALA A 66 3.10 -6.91 3.80
N LEU A 67 2.81 -7.55 4.93
CA LEU A 67 2.38 -6.89 6.16
C LEU A 67 3.56 -6.73 7.11
N THR A 68 3.61 -5.59 7.79
CA THR A 68 4.50 -5.33 8.94
C THR A 68 3.71 -4.59 10.02
N VAL A 69 4.30 -4.41 11.19
CA VAL A 69 3.80 -3.49 12.24
C VAL A 69 4.68 -2.24 12.25
N LEU A 70 4.07 -1.08 12.42
CA LEU A 70 4.81 0.16 12.71
C LEU A 70 5.12 0.23 14.20
N GLU A 71 6.38 0.46 14.57
CA GLU A 71 6.76 0.77 15.95
C GLU A 71 6.57 2.27 16.24
N ASP A 72 6.83 3.12 15.24
CA ASP A 72 6.63 4.56 15.29
C ASP A 72 6.19 5.14 13.93
N LEU A 73 5.94 6.45 13.86
CA LEU A 73 5.56 7.10 12.59
C LEU A 73 6.74 7.34 11.63
N ALA A 74 7.98 7.28 12.12
CA ALA A 74 9.17 7.39 11.29
C ALA A 74 9.40 6.11 10.47
N ASP A 75 8.93 4.96 10.94
CA ASP A 75 8.90 3.71 10.17
C ASP A 75 8.19 3.84 8.82
N ALA A 76 7.04 4.51 8.80
CA ALA A 76 6.29 4.73 7.55
C ALA A 76 7.12 5.53 6.54
N ARG A 77 7.96 6.45 7.03
CA ARG A 77 8.90 7.21 6.21
C ARG A 77 10.07 6.34 5.73
N ARG A 78 10.66 5.53 6.62
CA ARG A 78 11.73 4.57 6.26
C ARG A 78 11.27 3.62 5.15
N LEU A 79 10.06 3.07 5.27
CA LEU A 79 9.46 2.20 4.25
C LEU A 79 9.38 2.90 2.89
N LYS A 80 8.92 4.15 2.85
CA LYS A 80 8.87 4.94 1.62
C LYS A 80 10.27 5.20 1.03
N GLU A 81 11.24 5.55 1.87
CA GLU A 81 12.62 5.81 1.47
C GLU A 81 13.32 4.55 0.94
N ASN A 82 12.93 3.37 1.45
CA ASN A 82 13.42 2.06 1.00
C ASN A 82 12.67 1.45 -0.19
N GLY A 83 11.71 2.18 -0.79
CA GLY A 83 11.07 1.78 -2.04
C GLY A 83 9.63 1.29 -1.92
N ALA A 84 8.97 1.45 -0.77
CA ALA A 84 7.53 1.22 -0.67
C ALA A 84 6.78 2.19 -1.60
N TRP A 85 6.01 1.64 -2.53
CA TRP A 85 5.15 2.44 -3.38
C TRP A 85 3.96 2.97 -2.58
N PHE A 86 3.36 2.12 -1.74
CA PHE A 86 2.32 2.50 -0.79
C PHE A 86 2.57 1.90 0.59
N VAL A 87 2.12 2.65 1.61
CA VAL A 87 2.07 2.22 3.01
C VAL A 87 0.64 2.48 3.44
N VAL A 88 -0.12 1.42 3.69
CA VAL A 88 -1.58 1.47 3.87
C VAL A 88 -1.94 0.86 5.21
N ASP A 89 -2.92 1.45 5.90
CA ASP A 89 -3.52 0.88 7.10
C ASP A 89 -4.07 -0.54 6.82
N GLY A 90 -3.54 -1.54 7.52
CA GLY A 90 -3.91 -2.94 7.35
C GLY A 90 -5.34 -3.24 7.77
N THR A 91 -5.96 -2.42 8.61
CA THR A 91 -7.37 -2.58 9.01
C THR A 91 -8.33 -2.34 7.85
N VAL A 92 -7.99 -1.42 6.95
CA VAL A 92 -8.79 -1.14 5.75
C VAL A 92 -8.69 -2.29 4.76
N ILE A 93 -7.50 -2.89 4.62
CA ILE A 93 -7.32 -4.08 3.78
C ILE A 93 -8.09 -5.26 4.39
N ALA A 94 -8.03 -5.43 5.70
CA ALA A 94 -8.81 -6.46 6.39
C ALA A 94 -10.33 -6.27 6.15
N GLN A 95 -10.86 -5.05 6.09
CA GLN A 95 -12.29 -4.84 5.76
C GLN A 95 -12.66 -5.25 4.33
N ILE A 96 -11.72 -5.20 3.40
CA ILE A 96 -11.94 -5.59 2.00
C ILE A 96 -11.81 -7.11 1.83
N CYS A 97 -10.90 -7.73 2.58
CA CYS A 97 -10.57 -9.16 2.48
C CYS A 97 -11.24 -10.05 3.53
N ALA A 98 -11.86 -9.48 4.57
CA ALA A 98 -12.63 -10.24 5.54
C ALA A 98 -13.98 -10.63 4.92
N GLU A 99 -13.98 -11.85 4.38
CA GLU A 99 -15.18 -12.60 4.01
C GLU A 99 -15.72 -13.41 5.20
#